data_AF-A0A965Z6M3-F1
#
_entry.id   AF-A0A965Z6M3-F1
#
_cell.length_a   1.000
_cell.length_b   1.000
_cell.length_c   1.000
_cell.angle_alpha   90.00
_cell.angle_beta   90.00
_cell.angle_gamma   90.00
#
_symmetry.space_group_name_H-M   'P 1'
#
loop_
_entity.id
_entity.type
_entity.pdbx_description
1 polymer ?
#
loop_
_entity_poly.entity_id
_entity_poly.type
_entity_poly.pdbx_seq_one_letter_code
_entity_poly.pdbx_strand_id
1 'polypeptide(L)'
;MNTKKKFWNTKVGQVLKKAAPAAVDIIGDMVPGGEILKTIFDNEVEQSETLADVEKEKLKAEFENALREYELYERKMLLDDTANARAMQIEALRQNDKFSKRFIYFFASFWAVFSSIYILFITFGNVPDDNQRFADTILGFLLGTIISAVVQFFFGSSSGSKLKDGELLDSIRKK
;
A
#
# COMPACT_ATOMS: atom_id res chain seq x y z
N MET A 1 3.66 -10.21 19.75
CA MET A 1 4.04 -8.85 19.32
C MET A 1 5.35 -8.97 18.55
N ASN A 2 5.28 -9.16 17.23
CA ASN A 2 6.48 -9.40 16.41
C ASN A 2 7.08 -8.03 16.08
N THR A 3 8.26 -7.73 16.63
CA THR A 3 8.91 -6.43 16.44
C THR A 3 9.34 -6.31 14.98
N LYS A 4 8.72 -5.37 14.24
CA LYS A 4 9.12 -5.07 12.86
C LYS A 4 10.63 -4.74 12.86
N LYS A 5 11.43 -5.57 12.21
CA LYS A 5 12.87 -5.31 12.04
C LYS A 5 13.02 -4.06 11.16
N LYS A 6 13.86 -3.10 11.57
CA LYS A 6 14.22 -1.95 10.73
C LYS A 6 14.77 -2.46 9.38
N PHE A 7 14.43 -1.77 8.28
CA PHE A 7 14.79 -2.18 6.90
C PHE A 7 16.27 -2.56 6.75
N TRP A 8 17.17 -1.74 7.27
CA TRP A 8 18.63 -1.96 7.21
C TRP A 8 19.13 -3.21 7.95
N ASN A 9 18.30 -3.81 8.80
CA ASN A 9 18.61 -5.07 9.50
C ASN A 9 18.11 -6.30 8.73
N THR A 10 17.47 -6.12 7.57
CA THR A 10 17.04 -7.21 6.69
C THR A 10 18.19 -7.66 5.79
N LYS A 11 18.08 -8.86 5.19
CA LYS A 11 19.08 -9.34 4.24
C LYS A 11 19.25 -8.37 3.06
N VAL A 12 18.15 -7.84 2.51
CA VAL A 12 18.18 -6.84 1.43
C VAL A 12 18.91 -5.58 1.84
N GLY A 13 18.56 -5.02 3.01
CA GLY A 13 19.20 -3.81 3.52
C GLY A 13 20.70 -4.00 3.76
N GLN A 14 21.12 -5.18 4.20
CA GLN A 14 22.54 -5.50 4.40
C GLN A 14 23.30 -5.66 3.08
N VAL A 15 22.71 -6.34 2.09
CA VAL A 15 23.31 -6.48 0.75
C VAL A 15 23.40 -5.12 0.07
N LEU A 16 22.33 -4.32 0.15
CA LEU A 16 22.29 -2.97 -0.41
C LEU A 16 23.29 -2.05 0.29
N LYS A 17 23.44 -2.11 1.62
CA LYS A 17 24.42 -1.30 2.35
C LYS A 17 25.87 -1.64 1.99
N LYS A 18 26.15 -2.89 1.63
CA LYS A 18 27.48 -3.33 1.14
C LYS A 18 27.74 -2.85 -0.27
N ALA A 19 26.74 -2.94 -1.14
CA ALA A 19 26.86 -2.62 -2.56
C ALA A 19 26.75 -1.13 -2.87
N ALA A 20 25.90 -0.42 -2.12
CA ALA A 20 25.53 0.98 -2.31
C ALA A 20 25.40 1.69 -0.95
N PRO A 21 26.52 2.06 -0.30
CA PRO A 21 26.47 2.74 1.00
C PRO A 21 25.76 4.09 0.93
N ALA A 22 25.83 4.80 -0.21
CA ALA A 22 25.10 6.05 -0.45
C ALA A 22 23.56 5.88 -0.42
N ALA A 23 23.06 4.67 -0.61
CA ALA A 23 21.63 4.36 -0.51
C ALA A 23 21.08 4.62 0.90
N VAL A 24 21.92 4.57 1.94
CA VAL A 24 21.51 4.83 3.33
C VAL A 24 21.01 6.27 3.50
N ASP A 25 21.70 7.23 2.89
CA ASP A 25 21.35 8.65 2.98
C ASP A 25 20.15 9.01 2.09
N ILE A 26 19.97 8.28 0.97
CA ILE A 26 18.85 8.50 0.04
C ILE A 26 17.54 7.94 0.61
N ILE A 27 17.59 6.73 1.17
CA ILE A 27 16.41 6.00 1.62
C ILE A 27 16.06 6.34 3.08
N GLY A 28 17.05 6.69 3.91
CA GLY A 28 16.84 6.98 5.33
C GLY A 28 16.19 5.81 6.06
N ASP A 29 15.17 6.08 6.89
CA ASP A 29 14.38 5.06 7.60
C ASP A 29 13.17 4.55 6.79
N MET A 30 12.98 4.99 5.54
CA MET A 30 11.87 4.55 4.69
C MET A 30 12.13 3.15 4.12
N VAL A 31 11.04 2.42 3.84
CA VAL A 31 11.07 1.16 3.06
C VAL A 31 10.59 1.50 1.65
N PRO A 32 11.48 1.56 0.65
CA PRO A 32 11.08 1.86 -0.72
C PRO A 32 10.65 0.58 -1.46
N GLY A 33 9.84 0.75 -2.51
CA GLY A 33 9.41 -0.36 -3.37
C GLY A 33 10.58 -1.09 -4.05
N GLY A 34 10.35 -2.35 -4.44
CA GLY A 34 11.40 -3.21 -5.00
C GLY A 34 12.07 -2.66 -6.26
N GLU A 35 11.33 -1.92 -7.09
CA GLU A 35 11.88 -1.26 -8.29
C GLU A 35 12.91 -0.18 -7.93
N ILE A 36 12.64 0.63 -6.90
CA ILE A 36 13.55 1.67 -6.42
C ILE A 36 14.85 1.06 -5.89
N LEU A 37 14.71 0.00 -5.08
CA LEU A 37 15.85 -0.73 -4.53
C LEU A 37 16.73 -1.29 -5.66
N LYS A 38 16.10 -1.85 -6.70
CA LYS A 38 16.79 -2.38 -7.87
C LYS A 38 17.52 -1.29 -8.66
N THR A 39 16.88 -0.15 -8.93
CA THR A 39 17.51 0.96 -9.65
C THR A 39 18.72 1.51 -8.91
N ILE A 40 18.63 1.70 -7.59
CA ILE A 40 19.76 2.18 -6.78
C ILE A 40 20.91 1.17 -6.82
N PHE A 41 20.59 -0.11 -6.64
CA PHE A 41 21.58 -1.18 -6.63
C PHE A 41 22.28 -1.31 -8.00
N ASP A 42 21.51 -1.34 -9.09
CA ASP A 42 22.04 -1.49 -10.45
C ASP A 42 22.94 -0.31 -10.82
N ASN A 43 22.51 0.94 -10.54
CA ASN A 43 23.32 2.12 -10.80
C ASN A 43 24.68 2.07 -10.09
N GLU A 44 24.70 1.72 -8.81
CA GLU A 44 25.94 1.73 -8.03
C GLU A 44 26.89 0.57 -8.42
N VAL A 45 26.34 -0.64 -8.59
CA VAL A 45 27.13 -1.83 -8.95
C VAL A 45 27.68 -1.72 -10.38
N GLU A 46 26.94 -1.08 -11.28
CA GLU A 46 27.36 -0.84 -12.66
C GLU A 46 28.44 0.25 -12.73
N GLN A 47 28.30 1.33 -11.94
CA GLN A 47 29.30 2.41 -11.84
C GLN A 47 30.56 2.03 -11.03
N SER A 48 30.53 0.94 -10.26
CA SER A 48 31.67 0.47 -9.49
C SER A 48 32.77 -0.09 -10.40
N GLU A 49 33.79 0.70 -10.70
CA GLU A 49 34.99 0.28 -11.46
C GLU A 49 35.87 -0.72 -10.71
N THR A 50 35.75 -0.80 -9.39
CA THR A 50 36.62 -1.61 -8.51
C THR A 50 36.20 -3.07 -8.36
N LEU A 51 34.97 -3.41 -8.74
CA LEU A 51 34.42 -4.77 -8.63
C LEU A 51 34.69 -5.53 -9.93
N ALA A 52 35.23 -6.75 -9.81
CA ALA A 52 35.37 -7.64 -10.96
C ALA A 52 33.99 -8.10 -11.46
N ASP A 53 33.86 -8.39 -12.75
CA ASP A 53 32.58 -8.77 -13.37
C ASP A 53 31.91 -9.98 -12.69
N VAL A 54 32.72 -10.97 -12.29
CA VAL A 54 32.25 -12.16 -11.56
C VAL A 54 31.71 -11.81 -10.17
N GLU A 55 32.27 -10.79 -9.53
CA GLU A 55 31.82 -10.33 -8.21
C GLU A 55 30.55 -9.50 -8.32
N LYS A 56 30.44 -8.66 -9.37
CA LYS A 56 29.21 -7.94 -9.71
C LYS A 56 28.05 -8.89 -9.97
N GLU A 57 28.27 -9.97 -10.72
CA GLU A 57 27.23 -10.96 -11.03
C GLU A 57 26.76 -11.71 -9.77
N LYS A 58 27.69 -12.10 -8.89
CA LYS A 58 27.35 -12.73 -7.60
C LYS A 58 26.55 -11.79 -6.69
N LEU A 59 26.96 -10.52 -6.62
CA LEU A 59 26.29 -9.52 -5.79
C LEU A 59 24.87 -9.22 -6.31
N LYS A 60 24.71 -9.12 -7.65
CA LYS A 60 23.40 -9.02 -8.31
C LYS A 60 22.50 -10.20 -7.95
N ALA A 61 23.01 -11.43 -8.06
CA ALA A 61 22.23 -12.63 -7.71
C ALA A 61 21.87 -12.69 -6.21
N GLU A 62 22.77 -12.29 -5.32
CA GLU A 62 22.49 -12.22 -3.88
C GLU A 62 21.41 -11.17 -3.56
N PHE A 63 21.50 -10.00 -4.20
CA PHE A 63 20.53 -8.93 -4.06
C PHE A 63 19.14 -9.32 -4.57
N GLU A 64 19.04 -9.90 -5.76
CA GLU A 64 17.76 -10.35 -6.33
C GLU A 64 17.08 -11.41 -5.45
N ASN A 65 17.85 -12.37 -4.91
CA ASN A 65 17.34 -13.38 -4.00
C ASN A 65 16.85 -12.77 -2.68
N ALA A 66 17.64 -11.86 -2.11
CA ALA A 66 17.24 -11.14 -0.91
C ALA A 66 15.96 -10.32 -1.16
N LEU A 67 15.87 -9.62 -2.30
CA LEU A 67 14.74 -8.78 -2.66
C LEU A 67 13.46 -9.62 -2.77
N ARG A 68 13.55 -10.77 -3.44
CA ARG A 68 12.43 -11.73 -3.54
C ARG A 68 11.97 -12.24 -2.18
N GLU A 69 12.90 -12.58 -1.27
CA GLU A 69 12.54 -12.98 0.09
C GLU A 69 11.82 -11.86 0.84
N TYR A 70 12.28 -10.62 0.68
CA TYR A 70 11.70 -9.45 1.33
C TYR A 70 10.29 -9.13 0.82
N GLU A 71 10.08 -9.14 -0.50
CA GLU A 71 8.76 -8.96 -1.11
C GLU A 71 7.77 -10.05 -0.67
N LEU A 72 8.22 -11.30 -0.57
CA LEU A 72 7.40 -12.41 -0.06
C LEU A 72 7.04 -12.21 1.42
N TYR A 73 7.98 -11.69 2.22
CA TYR A 73 7.73 -11.38 3.63
C TYR A 73 6.68 -10.26 3.77
N GLU A 74 6.83 -9.16 3.04
CA GLU A 74 5.86 -8.06 3.06
C GLU A 74 4.48 -8.50 2.58
N ARG A 75 4.41 -9.25 1.48
CA ARG A 75 3.15 -9.83 1.00
C ARG A 75 2.52 -10.74 2.04
N LYS A 76 3.29 -11.56 2.73
CA LYS A 76 2.79 -12.40 3.83
C LYS A 76 2.26 -11.56 4.99
N MET A 77 2.92 -10.47 5.36
CA MET A 77 2.42 -9.58 6.42
C MET A 77 1.11 -8.88 6.04
N LEU A 78 1.01 -8.38 4.80
CA LEU A 78 -0.23 -7.81 4.26
C LEU A 78 -1.36 -8.86 4.20
N LEU A 79 -1.02 -10.07 3.79
CA LEU A 79 -1.94 -11.20 3.82
C LEU A 79 -2.34 -11.57 5.24
N ASP A 80 -1.46 -11.46 6.23
CA ASP A 80 -1.76 -11.74 7.65
C ASP A 80 -2.69 -10.69 8.26
N ASP A 81 -2.45 -9.40 7.98
CA ASP A 81 -3.34 -8.30 8.38
C ASP A 81 -4.74 -8.47 7.78
N THR A 82 -4.84 -8.85 6.49
CA THR A 82 -6.12 -9.16 5.84
C THR A 82 -6.70 -10.52 6.24
N ALA A 83 -5.85 -11.49 6.61
CA ALA A 83 -6.27 -12.80 7.07
C ALA A 83 -6.93 -12.71 8.44
N ASN A 84 -6.49 -11.82 9.33
CA ASN A 84 -7.17 -11.58 10.61
C ASN A 84 -8.59 -11.02 10.41
N ALA A 85 -8.78 -10.10 9.46
CA ALA A 85 -10.10 -9.59 9.11
C ALA A 85 -11.01 -10.68 8.50
N ARG A 86 -10.45 -11.53 7.63
CA ARG A 86 -11.17 -12.68 7.06
C ARG A 86 -11.42 -13.80 8.08
N ALA A 87 -10.50 -14.04 9.01
CA ALA A 87 -10.65 -14.99 10.11
C ALA A 87 -11.75 -14.54 11.07
N MET A 88 -11.82 -13.24 11.37
CA MET A 88 -12.94 -12.64 12.11
C MET A 88 -14.27 -12.84 11.38
N GLN A 89 -14.31 -12.70 10.05
CA GLN A 89 -15.51 -13.02 9.27
C GLN A 89 -15.86 -14.50 9.31
N ILE A 90 -14.89 -15.41 9.16
CA ILE A 90 -15.11 -16.86 9.24
C ILE A 90 -15.66 -17.25 10.62
N GLU A 91 -15.10 -16.69 11.69
CA GLU A 91 -15.52 -16.96 13.06
C GLU A 91 -16.91 -16.35 13.34
N ALA A 92 -17.17 -15.13 12.87
CA ALA A 92 -18.51 -14.53 12.93
C ALA A 92 -19.54 -15.35 12.14
N LEU A 93 -19.17 -15.93 10.98
CA LEU A 93 -20.01 -16.82 10.18
C LEU A 93 -20.25 -18.18 10.85
N ARG A 94 -19.41 -18.61 11.79
CA ARG A 94 -19.60 -19.85 12.58
C ARG A 94 -20.51 -19.67 13.79
N GLN A 95 -20.62 -18.46 14.34
CA GLN A 95 -21.51 -18.18 15.47
C GLN A 95 -22.99 -18.33 15.11
N ASN A 96 -23.87 -18.60 16.07
CA ASN A 96 -25.31 -18.73 15.80
C ASN A 96 -26.05 -17.39 15.68
N ASP A 97 -25.39 -16.29 16.05
CA ASP A 97 -25.96 -14.95 15.92
C ASP A 97 -26.03 -14.51 14.44
N LYS A 98 -27.25 -14.26 13.96
CA LYS A 98 -27.52 -13.80 12.60
C LYS A 98 -27.24 -12.31 12.42
N PHE A 99 -27.24 -11.52 13.50
CA PHE A 99 -27.01 -10.08 13.45
C PHE A 99 -25.56 -9.78 13.12
N SER A 100 -24.61 -10.33 13.88
CA SER A 100 -23.16 -10.13 13.67
C SER A 100 -22.70 -10.53 12.26
N LYS A 101 -23.24 -11.63 11.70
CA LYS A 101 -22.96 -12.07 10.32
C LYS A 101 -23.40 -11.09 9.25
N ARG A 102 -24.52 -10.40 9.49
CA ARG A 102 -25.17 -9.52 8.51
C ARG A 102 -24.82 -8.06 8.73
N PHE A 103 -24.23 -7.72 9.87
CA PHE A 103 -23.87 -6.36 10.22
C PHE A 103 -23.06 -5.67 9.12
N ILE A 104 -22.11 -6.38 8.49
CA ILE A 104 -21.28 -5.78 7.43
C ILE A 104 -22.09 -5.43 6.18
N TYR A 105 -23.06 -6.27 5.82
CA TYR A 105 -23.98 -5.99 4.72
C TYR A 105 -24.95 -4.87 5.08
N PHE A 106 -25.43 -4.81 6.33
CA PHE A 106 -26.26 -3.70 6.80
C PHE A 106 -25.49 -2.38 6.83
N PHE A 107 -24.25 -2.39 7.28
CA PHE A 107 -23.39 -1.21 7.32
C PHE A 107 -23.07 -0.70 5.91
N ALA A 108 -22.69 -1.60 4.99
CA ALA A 108 -22.48 -1.25 3.59
C ALA A 108 -23.77 -0.74 2.92
N SER A 109 -24.90 -1.41 3.16
CA SER A 109 -26.20 -1.01 2.61
C SER A 109 -26.66 0.33 3.17
N PHE A 110 -26.44 0.60 4.46
CA PHE A 110 -26.72 1.88 5.09
C PHE A 110 -25.98 3.01 4.39
N TRP A 111 -24.67 2.87 4.19
CA TRP A 111 -23.86 3.89 3.51
C TRP A 111 -24.20 4.03 2.03
N ALA A 112 -24.52 2.94 1.33
CA ALA A 112 -24.96 2.98 -0.06
C ALA A 112 -26.30 3.70 -0.22
N VAL A 113 -27.29 3.37 0.61
CA VAL A 113 -28.61 4.00 0.62
C VAL A 113 -28.50 5.47 1.04
N PHE A 114 -27.77 5.77 2.11
CA PHE A 114 -27.53 7.15 2.57
C PHE A 114 -26.91 8.00 1.47
N SER A 115 -25.85 7.50 0.82
CA SER A 115 -25.18 8.22 -0.28
C SER A 115 -26.12 8.42 -1.46
N SER A 116 -26.91 7.41 -1.82
CA SER A 116 -27.86 7.48 -2.93
C SER A 116 -28.98 8.50 -2.65
N ILE A 117 -29.54 8.50 -1.44
CA ILE A 117 -30.57 9.46 -1.02
C ILE A 117 -29.99 10.88 -1.02
N TYR A 118 -28.78 11.06 -0.50
CA TYR A 118 -28.11 12.35 -0.48
C TYR A 118 -27.89 12.89 -1.91
N ILE A 119 -27.38 12.05 -2.81
CA ILE A 119 -27.18 12.41 -4.23
C ILE A 119 -28.52 12.79 -4.88
N LEU A 120 -29.58 12.01 -4.67
CA LEU A 120 -30.91 12.33 -5.21
C LEU A 120 -31.42 13.68 -4.68
N PHE A 121 -31.25 13.95 -3.39
CA PHE A 121 -31.72 15.18 -2.75
C PHE A 121 -30.99 16.41 -3.28
N ILE A 122 -29.67 16.39 -3.43
CA ILE A 122 -28.92 17.53 -3.95
C ILE A 122 -29.06 17.70 -5.47
N THR A 123 -29.35 16.62 -6.20
CA THR A 123 -29.46 16.66 -7.68
C THR A 123 -30.83 17.18 -8.12
N PHE A 124 -31.90 16.77 -7.44
CA PHE A 124 -33.28 17.10 -7.83
C PHE A 124 -33.99 18.03 -6.84
N GLY A 125 -33.46 18.19 -5.63
CA GLY A 125 -34.00 19.10 -4.62
C GLY A 125 -33.43 20.51 -4.76
N ASN A 126 -34.17 21.49 -4.22
CA ASN A 126 -33.71 22.87 -4.17
C ASN A 126 -32.81 23.07 -2.94
N VAL A 127 -31.52 23.28 -3.17
CA VAL A 127 -30.53 23.57 -2.13
C VAL A 127 -30.37 25.09 -2.00
N PRO A 128 -30.62 25.67 -0.81
CA PRO A 128 -30.41 27.10 -0.60
C PRO A 128 -28.98 27.53 -0.95
N ASP A 129 -28.81 28.72 -1.51
CA ASP A 129 -27.51 29.23 -1.97
C ASP A 129 -26.43 29.20 -0.88
N ASP A 130 -26.80 29.55 0.35
CA ASP A 130 -25.90 29.51 1.53
C ASP A 130 -25.35 28.10 1.81
N ASN A 131 -26.05 27.06 1.38
CA ASN A 131 -25.73 25.66 1.65
C ASN A 131 -25.04 24.94 0.48
N GLN A 132 -24.95 25.54 -0.70
CA GLN A 132 -24.40 24.89 -1.91
C GLN A 132 -22.97 24.37 -1.67
N ARG A 133 -22.10 25.17 -1.04
CA ARG A 133 -20.71 24.76 -0.78
C ARG A 133 -20.60 23.57 0.15
N PHE A 134 -21.47 23.48 1.16
CA PHE A 134 -21.54 22.32 2.04
C PHE A 134 -22.04 21.10 1.27
N ALA A 135 -23.04 21.29 0.40
CA ALA A 135 -23.61 20.23 -0.41
C ALA A 135 -22.55 19.57 -1.30
N ASP A 136 -21.77 20.38 -2.03
CA ASP A 136 -20.71 19.93 -2.93
C ASP A 136 -19.55 19.24 -2.19
N THR A 137 -19.16 19.78 -1.02
CA THR A 137 -18.07 19.20 -0.22
C THR A 137 -18.45 17.80 0.28
N ILE A 138 -19.68 17.64 0.77
CA ILE A 138 -20.18 16.35 1.25
C ILE A 138 -20.35 15.39 0.06
N LEU A 139 -20.84 15.86 -1.09
CA LEU A 139 -20.94 15.05 -2.30
C LEU A 139 -19.57 14.51 -2.72
N GLY A 140 -18.55 15.37 -2.79
CA GLY A 140 -17.18 14.98 -3.11
C GLY A 140 -16.62 13.95 -2.13
N PHE A 141 -16.85 14.14 -0.83
CA PHE A 141 -16.44 13.19 0.21
C PHE A 141 -17.15 11.83 0.09
N LEU A 142 -18.47 11.83 -0.14
CA LEU A 142 -19.24 10.59 -0.30
C LEU A 142 -18.73 9.78 -1.50
N LEU A 143 -18.55 10.43 -2.65
CA LEU A 143 -18.06 9.78 -3.88
C LEU A 143 -16.60 9.32 -3.75
N GLY A 144 -15.73 10.19 -3.24
CA GLY A 144 -14.29 9.93 -3.21
C GLY A 144 -13.84 9.01 -2.08
N THR A 145 -14.47 9.12 -0.90
CA THR A 145 -14.00 8.44 0.31
C THR A 145 -14.88 7.26 0.67
N ILE A 146 -16.19 7.47 0.84
CA ILE A 146 -17.07 6.42 1.35
C ILE A 146 -17.31 5.33 0.29
N ILE A 147 -17.69 5.71 -0.93
CA ILE A 147 -17.92 4.72 -2.01
C ILE A 147 -16.62 3.97 -2.32
N SER A 148 -15.50 4.68 -2.40
CA SER A 148 -14.19 4.06 -2.63
C SER A 148 -13.82 3.08 -1.52
N ALA A 149 -14.00 3.45 -0.25
CA ALA A 149 -13.75 2.56 0.89
C ALA A 149 -14.64 1.31 0.88
N VAL A 150 -15.93 1.44 0.54
CA VAL A 150 -16.85 0.30 0.42
C VAL A 150 -16.40 -0.63 -0.71
N VAL A 151 -16.09 -0.09 -1.90
CA VAL A 151 -15.58 -0.90 -3.03
C VAL A 151 -14.26 -1.57 -2.67
N GLN A 152 -13.33 -0.85 -2.05
CA GLN A 152 -12.03 -1.37 -1.61
C GLN A 152 -12.18 -2.47 -0.55
N PHE A 153 -13.18 -2.37 0.32
CA PHE A 153 -13.48 -3.40 1.33
C PHE A 153 -13.95 -4.71 0.67
N PHE A 154 -14.84 -4.66 -0.32
CA PHE A 154 -15.39 -5.85 -0.96
C PHE A 154 -14.50 -6.44 -2.07
N PHE A 155 -13.79 -5.60 -2.82
CA PHE A 155 -13.00 -6.02 -3.99
C PHE A 155 -11.48 -5.96 -3.77
N GLY A 156 -11.03 -5.40 -2.63
CA GLY A 156 -9.61 -5.25 -2.29
C GLY A 156 -8.96 -4.00 -2.91
N SER A 157 -7.81 -3.61 -2.37
CA SER A 157 -7.05 -2.44 -2.84
C SER A 157 -5.90 -2.82 -3.76
N SER A 158 -5.82 -2.21 -4.95
CA SER A 158 -4.72 -2.43 -5.91
C SER A 158 -3.78 -1.21 -6.08
N SER A 159 -4.17 -0.03 -5.58
CA SER A 159 -3.66 1.25 -6.13
C SER A 159 -2.75 2.09 -5.23
N GLY A 160 -2.68 1.80 -3.92
CA GLY A 160 -2.02 2.71 -2.97
C GLY A 160 -0.48 2.70 -2.97
N SER A 161 0.16 1.57 -3.28
CA SER A 161 1.63 1.45 -3.26
C SER A 161 2.28 2.06 -4.50
N LYS A 162 1.69 1.84 -5.68
CA LYS A 162 2.24 2.23 -6.98
C LYS A 162 2.45 3.73 -7.15
N LEU A 163 1.62 4.57 -6.51
CA LEU A 163 1.69 6.02 -6.63
C LEU A 163 2.91 6.62 -5.89
N LYS A 164 3.22 6.10 -4.70
CA LYS A 164 4.38 6.56 -3.91
C LYS A 164 5.70 6.07 -4.49
N ASP A 165 5.67 4.87 -5.09
CA ASP A 165 6.83 4.32 -5.78
C ASP A 165 7.21 5.18 -7.01
N GLY A 166 6.21 5.72 -7.74
CA GLY A 166 6.44 6.57 -8.90
C GLY A 166 7.16 7.90 -8.59
N GLU A 167 6.76 8.61 -7.54
CA GLU A 167 7.38 9.89 -7.16
C GLU A 167 8.85 9.73 -6.72
N LEU A 168 9.17 8.62 -6.04
CA LEU A 168 10.52 8.29 -5.62
C LEU A 168 11.41 7.90 -6.83
N LEU A 169 10.88 7.12 -7.79
CA LEU A 169 11.59 6.78 -9.02
C LEU A 169 11.97 8.03 -9.83
N ASP A 170 11.07 9.01 -9.93
CA ASP A 170 11.33 10.27 -10.63
C ASP A 170 12.43 11.11 -9.95
N SER A 171 12.52 11.05 -8.62
CA SER A 171 13.57 11.76 -7.87
C SER A 171 14.96 11.13 -8.06
N ILE A 172 15.01 9.81 -8.23
CA ILE A 172 16.26 9.06 -8.43
C ILE A 172 16.76 9.23 -9.87
N ARG A 173 15.86 9.25 -10.85
CA ARG A 173 16.22 9.38 -12.28
C ARG A 173 16.70 10.78 -12.69
N LYS A 174 16.39 11.81 -11.89
CA LYS A 174 16.79 13.20 -12.15
C LYS A 174 18.15 13.58 -11.56
N LYS A 175 18.76 12.71 -10.76
CA LYS A 175 20.16 12.82 -10.33
C LYS A 175 21.07 12.11 -11.32
#